data_AF-A0A7C6PYJ8-F1
#
_entry.id   AF-A0A7C6PYJ8-F1
#
_cell.length_a   1.000
_cell.length_b   1.000
_cell.length_c   1.000
_cell.angle_alpha   90.00
_cell.angle_beta   90.00
_cell.angle_gamma   90.00
#
_symmetry.space_group_name_H-M   'P 1'
#
loop_
_entity.id
_entity.type
_entity.pdbx_description
1 polymer ?
#
loop_
_entity_poly.entity_id
_entity_poly.type
_entity_poly.pdbx_seq_one_letter_code
_entity_poly.pdbx_strand_id
1 'polypeptide(L)'
;MYSIDEERLVADYTPLVRKMARKYSEKCGLELEDLIQEGYLALILALRKFEPERKIPLAGYLKAKVEQGIWGYCRREMSKNEFSAEDKILEFFREGEKAGEENSGFWQDVFQLLSAKQRKALYLIYFADLSLEEVGKRLNCSRQAVYRLKSRALIKLREILLQKVD
;
A
#
# COMPACT_ATOMS: atom_id res chain seq x y z
N MET A 1 8.12 -26.86 21.84
CA MET A 1 7.25 -26.71 23.03
C MET A 1 7.64 -25.39 23.68
N TYR A 2 6.70 -24.47 23.83
CA TYR A 2 6.95 -23.11 24.36
C TYR A 2 7.26 -23.18 25.86
N SER A 3 7.97 -22.19 26.42
CA SER A 3 8.08 -22.09 27.88
C SER A 3 6.73 -21.63 28.45
N ILE A 4 6.36 -22.13 29.64
CA ILE A 4 5.12 -21.74 30.34
C ILE A 4 5.02 -20.21 30.51
N ASP A 5 6.15 -19.53 30.59
CA ASP A 5 6.24 -18.07 30.70
C ASP A 5 5.85 -17.35 29.40
N GLU A 6 6.20 -17.89 28.23
CA GLU A 6 5.83 -17.30 26.94
C GLU A 6 4.32 -17.37 26.72
N GLU A 7 3.68 -18.50 27.05
CA GLU A 7 2.22 -18.64 26.94
C GLU A 7 1.47 -17.66 27.84
N ARG A 8 1.93 -17.51 29.09
CA ARG A 8 1.38 -16.53 30.03
C ARG A 8 1.54 -15.10 29.53
N LEU A 9 2.73 -14.73 29.05
CA LEU A 9 2.98 -13.39 28.52
C LEU A 9 2.16 -13.11 27.26
N VAL A 10 1.97 -14.10 26.37
CA VAL A 10 1.08 -13.94 25.21
C VAL A 10 -0.37 -13.67 25.65
N ALA A 11 -0.85 -14.34 26.70
CA ALA A 11 -2.17 -14.09 27.26
C ALA A 11 -2.29 -12.66 27.84
N ASP A 12 -1.31 -12.23 28.64
CA ASP A 12 -1.30 -10.90 29.27
C ASP A 12 -1.30 -9.76 28.24
N TYR A 13 -0.64 -9.95 27.09
CA TYR A 13 -0.56 -8.95 26.02
C TYR A 13 -1.61 -9.13 24.90
N THR A 14 -2.48 -10.14 24.98
CA THR A 14 -3.58 -10.34 24.02
C THR A 14 -4.49 -9.10 23.86
N PRO A 15 -4.90 -8.40 24.95
CA PRO A 15 -5.71 -7.19 24.81
C PRO A 15 -5.03 -6.08 23.99
N LEU A 16 -3.70 -5.97 24.09
CA LEU A 16 -2.91 -5.01 23.31
C LEU A 16 -2.97 -5.34 21.82
N VAL A 17 -2.71 -6.60 21.45
CA VAL A 17 -2.78 -7.07 20.06
C VAL A 17 -4.15 -6.76 19.47
N ARG A 18 -5.23 -7.18 20.14
CA ARG A 18 -6.61 -6.98 19.66
C ARG A 18 -6.99 -5.51 19.53
N LYS A 19 -6.60 -4.67 20.49
CA LYS A 19 -6.85 -3.22 20.46
C LYS A 19 -6.15 -2.57 19.26
N MET A 20 -4.90 -2.95 18.99
CA MET A 20 -4.13 -2.39 17.88
C MET A 20 -4.62 -2.92 16.54
N ALA A 21 -4.91 -4.21 16.43
CA ALA A 21 -5.46 -4.80 15.21
C ALA A 21 -6.79 -4.14 14.80
N ARG A 22 -7.70 -3.88 15.75
CA ARG A 22 -8.94 -3.12 15.49
C ARG A 22 -8.68 -1.72 14.95
N LYS A 23 -7.82 -0.95 15.62
CA LYS A 23 -7.43 0.39 15.19
C LYS A 23 -6.88 0.39 13.74
N TYR A 24 -6.06 -0.60 13.39
CA TYR A 24 -5.47 -0.69 12.06
C TYR A 24 -6.40 -1.32 11.02
N SER A 25 -7.36 -2.16 11.42
CA SER A 25 -8.42 -2.68 10.54
C SER A 25 -9.27 -1.54 10.01
N GLU A 26 -9.75 -0.67 10.90
CA GLU A 26 -10.51 0.53 10.54
C GLU A 26 -9.68 1.49 9.67
N LYS A 27 -8.40 1.67 10.01
CA LYS A 27 -7.50 2.59 9.29
C LYS A 27 -7.10 2.10 7.90
N CYS A 28 -6.82 0.81 7.75
CA CYS A 28 -6.29 0.22 6.52
C CYS A 28 -7.38 -0.40 5.64
N GLY A 29 -8.60 -0.61 6.16
CA GLY A 29 -9.68 -1.31 5.47
C GLY A 29 -9.37 -2.80 5.25
N LEU A 30 -8.66 -3.43 6.18
CA LEU A 30 -8.22 -4.82 6.09
C LEU A 30 -8.94 -5.69 7.13
N GLU A 31 -9.02 -6.99 6.84
CA GLU A 31 -9.64 -7.98 7.72
C GLU A 31 -9.00 -7.99 9.10
N LEU A 32 -9.86 -7.93 10.13
CA LEU A 32 -9.41 -7.83 11.51
C LEU A 32 -8.61 -9.07 11.93
N GLU A 33 -9.04 -10.24 11.49
CA GLU A 33 -8.42 -11.52 11.86
C GLU A 33 -6.98 -11.61 11.35
N ASP A 34 -6.71 -11.17 10.11
CA ASP A 34 -5.35 -11.11 9.57
C ASP A 34 -4.43 -10.21 10.38
N LEU A 35 -4.93 -9.03 10.77
CA LEU A 35 -4.16 -8.08 11.59
C LEU A 35 -3.92 -8.61 13.01
N ILE A 36 -4.87 -9.36 13.56
CA ILE A 36 -4.69 -10.05 14.85
C ILE A 36 -3.56 -11.07 14.72
N GLN A 37 -3.53 -11.87 13.66
CA GLN A 37 -2.51 -12.89 13.45
C GLN A 37 -1.11 -12.28 13.26
N GLU A 38 -1.00 -11.22 12.47
CA GLU A 38 0.26 -10.49 12.30
C GLU A 38 0.72 -9.84 13.61
N GLY A 39 -0.20 -9.32 14.41
CA GLY A 39 0.09 -8.79 15.73
C GLY A 39 0.60 -9.86 16.71
N TYR A 40 0.01 -11.06 16.70
CA TYR A 40 0.48 -12.19 17.51
C TYR A 40 1.85 -12.69 17.08
N LEU A 41 2.09 -12.81 15.76
CA LEU A 41 3.40 -13.19 15.23
C LEU A 41 4.48 -12.20 15.70
N ALA A 42 4.20 -10.91 15.59
CA ALA A 42 5.11 -9.87 16.06
C ALA A 42 5.35 -9.92 17.57
N LEU A 43 4.31 -10.18 18.37
CA LEU A 43 4.41 -10.35 19.83
C LEU A 43 5.32 -11.52 20.20
N ILE A 44 5.07 -12.71 19.64
CA ILE A 44 5.83 -13.93 19.90
C ILE A 44 7.31 -13.72 19.53
N LEU A 45 7.56 -13.17 18.33
CA LEU A 45 8.93 -12.89 17.89
C LEU A 45 9.62 -11.85 18.77
N ALA A 46 8.88 -10.87 19.30
CA ALA A 46 9.43 -9.87 20.19
C ALA A 46 9.76 -10.46 21.57
N LEU A 47 8.87 -11.26 22.16
CA LEU A 47 9.11 -11.95 23.43
C LEU A 47 10.40 -12.79 23.38
N ARG A 48 10.57 -13.58 22.31
CA ARG A 48 11.77 -14.41 22.11
C ARG A 48 13.07 -13.63 21.90
N LYS A 49 12.98 -12.37 21.47
CA LYS A 49 14.13 -11.50 21.18
C LYS A 49 14.38 -10.44 22.25
N PHE A 50 13.59 -10.43 23.33
CA PHE A 50 13.72 -9.40 24.34
C PHE A 50 14.98 -9.61 25.18
N GLU A 51 15.75 -8.54 25.35
CA GLU A 51 17.00 -8.51 26.13
C GLU A 51 16.85 -7.52 27.30
N PRO A 52 16.67 -8.00 28.55
CA PRO A 52 16.47 -7.14 29.72
C PRO A 52 17.61 -6.15 29.97
N GLU A 53 18.84 -6.52 29.60
CA GLU A 53 20.05 -5.72 29.75
C GLU A 53 19.99 -4.37 29.02
N ARG A 54 19.13 -4.24 28.00
CA ARG A 54 18.96 -2.99 27.24
C ARG A 54 18.26 -1.87 28.00
N LYS A 55 17.80 -2.12 29.24
CA LYS A 55 17.08 -1.15 30.10
C LYS A 55 15.82 -0.55 29.44
N ILE A 56 15.24 -1.24 28.44
CA ILE A 56 13.97 -0.87 27.84
C ILE A 56 12.86 -1.67 28.54
N PRO A 57 11.82 -1.03 29.10
CA PRO A 57 10.71 -1.75 29.71
C PRO A 57 10.03 -2.69 28.71
N LEU A 58 9.79 -3.95 29.13
CA LEU A 58 9.18 -4.99 28.29
C LEU A 58 7.90 -4.52 27.59
N ALA A 59 6.97 -3.92 28.34
CA ALA A 59 5.70 -3.45 27.80
C ALA A 59 5.87 -2.44 26.65
N GLY A 60 6.82 -1.50 26.79
CA GLY A 60 7.11 -0.51 25.76
C GLY A 60 7.72 -1.14 24.52
N TYR A 61 8.65 -2.09 24.71
CA TYR A 61 9.26 -2.85 23.63
C TYR A 61 8.24 -3.68 22.85
N LEU A 62 7.39 -4.46 23.53
CA LEU A 62 6.38 -5.31 22.90
C LEU A 62 5.36 -4.47 22.13
N LYS A 63 4.88 -3.37 22.72
CA LYS A 63 3.97 -2.43 22.04
C LYS A 63 4.56 -1.93 20.71
N ALA A 64 5.81 -1.49 20.71
CA ALA A 64 6.47 -1.00 19.51
C ALA A 64 6.60 -2.10 18.43
N LYS A 65 6.89 -3.34 18.83
CA LYS A 65 7.04 -4.47 17.90
C LYS A 65 5.72 -4.95 17.31
N VAL A 66 4.66 -5.03 18.11
CA VAL A 66 3.32 -5.35 17.62
C VAL A 66 2.86 -4.27 16.63
N GLU A 67 3.10 -2.98 16.94
CA GLU A 67 2.74 -1.89 16.01
C GLU A 67 3.48 -2.01 14.69
N GLN A 68 4.78 -2.29 14.74
CA GLN A 68 5.62 -2.47 13.56
C GLN A 68 5.15 -3.64 12.70
N GLY A 69 4.79 -4.76 13.31
CA GLY A 69 4.28 -5.95 12.60
C GLY A 69 2.98 -5.66 11.86
N ILE A 70 1.98 -5.16 12.59
CA ILE A 70 0.65 -4.82 12.04
C ILE A 70 0.77 -3.76 10.94
N TRP A 71 1.53 -2.69 11.17
CA TRP A 71 1.74 -1.66 10.16
C TRP A 71 2.51 -2.18 8.94
N GLY A 72 3.49 -3.06 9.16
CA GLY A 72 4.22 -3.73 8.10
C GLY A 72 3.31 -4.55 7.18
N TYR A 73 2.35 -5.28 7.75
CA TYR A 73 1.32 -5.99 6.99
C TYR A 73 0.40 -5.02 6.24
N CYS A 74 -0.17 -4.03 6.92
CA CYS A 74 -1.00 -3.00 6.28
C CYS A 74 -0.30 -2.41 5.05
N ARG A 75 0.98 -2.03 5.18
CA ARG A 75 1.74 -1.45 4.07
C ARG A 75 1.93 -2.44 2.91
N ARG A 76 2.15 -3.73 3.19
CA ARG A 76 2.28 -4.77 2.15
C ARG A 76 0.96 -4.97 1.42
N GLU A 77 -0.13 -5.14 2.16
CA GLU A 77 -1.45 -5.37 1.56
C GLU A 77 -1.97 -4.13 0.84
N MET A 78 -1.77 -2.92 1.39
CA MET A 78 -2.08 -1.68 0.69
C MET A 78 -1.23 -1.51 -0.58
N SER A 79 0.03 -1.97 -0.60
CA SER A 79 0.85 -1.98 -1.81
C SER A 79 0.39 -3.03 -2.83
N LYS A 80 -0.23 -4.13 -2.40
CA LYS A 80 -0.90 -5.09 -3.30
C LYS A 80 -2.25 -4.55 -3.80
N ASN A 81 -2.95 -3.76 -2.98
CA ASN A 81 -4.22 -3.14 -3.35
C ASN A 81 -4.07 -1.87 -4.20
N GLU A 82 -2.91 -1.20 -4.14
CA GLU A 82 -2.52 -0.19 -5.14
C GLU A 82 -2.48 -0.83 -6.54
N PHE A 83 -2.15 -2.12 -6.66
CA PHE A 83 -2.26 -2.86 -7.94
C PHE A 83 -3.73 -2.96 -8.41
N SER A 84 -4.72 -3.15 -7.52
CA SER A 84 -6.14 -3.35 -7.90
C SER A 84 -6.86 -2.08 -8.43
N ALA A 85 -6.63 -0.92 -7.82
CA ALA A 85 -7.21 0.33 -8.30
C ALA A 85 -6.48 0.86 -9.54
N GLU A 86 -5.15 0.71 -9.58
CA GLU A 86 -4.36 1.03 -10.76
C GLU A 86 -4.76 0.14 -11.93
N ASP A 87 -4.87 -1.17 -11.75
CA ASP A 87 -5.23 -2.10 -12.82
C ASP A 87 -6.59 -1.77 -13.42
N LYS A 88 -7.60 -1.40 -12.61
CA LYS A 88 -8.89 -0.94 -13.13
C LYS A 88 -8.80 0.37 -13.92
N ILE A 89 -8.02 1.34 -13.44
CA ILE A 89 -7.78 2.60 -14.15
C ILE A 89 -7.05 2.32 -15.47
N LEU A 90 -6.13 1.36 -15.48
CA LEU A 90 -5.33 1.00 -16.65
C LEU A 90 -6.09 0.14 -17.65
N GLU A 91 -6.95 -0.76 -17.19
CA GLU A 91 -7.90 -1.49 -18.01
C GLU A 91 -8.83 -0.50 -18.71
N PHE A 92 -9.43 0.42 -17.95
CA PHE A 92 -10.24 1.50 -18.51
C PHE A 92 -9.46 2.38 -19.50
N PHE A 93 -8.20 2.72 -19.21
CA PHE A 93 -7.33 3.48 -20.11
C PHE A 93 -6.97 2.70 -21.39
N ARG A 94 -6.74 1.38 -21.30
CA ARG A 94 -6.53 0.47 -22.44
C ARG A 94 -7.78 0.35 -23.30
N GLU A 95 -8.95 0.28 -22.68
CA GLU A 95 -10.24 0.27 -23.37
C GLU A 95 -10.47 1.59 -24.11
N GLY A 96 -10.13 2.72 -23.48
CA GLY A 96 -10.22 4.04 -24.09
C GLY A 96 -9.36 4.26 -25.34
N GLU A 97 -8.14 3.72 -25.33
CA GLU A 97 -7.26 3.75 -26.50
C GLU A 97 -7.78 2.85 -27.64
N LYS A 98 -8.47 1.76 -27.31
CA LYS A 98 -9.08 0.83 -28.28
C LYS A 98 -10.44 1.31 -28.81
N ALA A 99 -11.22 2.05 -28.01
CA ALA A 99 -12.58 2.48 -28.30
C ALA A 99 -12.64 3.68 -29.26
N GLY A 100 -11.90 3.59 -30.38
CA GLY A 100 -11.77 4.63 -31.40
C GLY A 100 -13.07 5.40 -31.72
N GLU A 101 -12.89 6.68 -32.03
CA GLU A 101 -13.87 7.71 -32.46
C GLU A 101 -15.10 7.96 -31.57
N GLU A 102 -15.79 6.96 -31.03
CA GLU A 102 -17.06 7.15 -30.28
C GLU A 102 -16.86 7.72 -28.86
N ASN A 103 -15.71 7.49 -28.22
CA ASN A 103 -15.35 8.08 -26.92
C ASN A 103 -14.27 9.18 -27.02
N SER A 104 -13.98 9.67 -28.23
CA SER A 104 -12.86 10.57 -28.55
C SER A 104 -12.82 11.84 -27.68
N GLY A 105 -13.97 12.49 -27.44
CA GLY A 105 -14.03 13.74 -26.66
C GLY A 105 -13.65 13.58 -25.20
N PHE A 106 -14.26 12.60 -24.51
CA PHE A 106 -13.98 12.33 -23.11
C PHE A 106 -12.52 11.95 -22.87
N TRP A 107 -11.94 11.11 -23.74
CA TRP A 107 -10.54 10.74 -23.62
C TRP A 107 -9.61 11.90 -23.94
N GLN A 108 -9.95 12.76 -24.89
CA GLN A 108 -9.21 14.00 -25.12
C GLN A 108 -9.20 14.90 -23.88
N ASP A 109 -10.33 15.04 -23.18
CA ASP A 109 -10.42 15.84 -21.95
C ASP A 109 -9.57 15.24 -20.82
N VAL A 110 -9.67 13.92 -20.61
CA VAL A 110 -8.84 13.16 -19.67
C VAL A 110 -7.35 13.33 -19.99
N PHE A 111 -6.99 13.26 -21.27
CA PHE A 111 -5.62 13.45 -21.74
C PHE A 111 -5.13 14.88 -21.53
N GLN A 112 -5.96 15.90 -21.74
CA GLN A 112 -5.61 17.31 -21.53
C GLN A 112 -5.35 17.64 -20.05
N LEU A 113 -6.01 16.96 -19.12
CA LEU A 113 -5.82 17.15 -17.66
C LEU A 113 -4.51 16.55 -17.12
N LEU A 114 -3.98 15.54 -17.81
CA LEU A 114 -2.66 14.99 -17.52
C LEU A 114 -1.57 15.82 -18.21
N SER A 115 -0.58 16.27 -17.43
CA SER A 115 0.61 16.90 -18.01
C SER A 115 1.31 15.93 -18.97
N ALA A 116 2.00 16.47 -19.98
CA ALA A 116 2.75 15.67 -20.94
C ALA A 116 3.74 14.69 -20.27
N LYS A 117 4.37 15.10 -19.16
CA LYS A 117 5.26 14.23 -18.36
C LYS A 117 4.51 13.10 -17.65
N GLN A 118 3.32 13.36 -17.12
CA GLN A 118 2.49 12.32 -16.48
C GLN A 118 2.00 11.30 -17.50
N ARG A 119 1.47 11.77 -18.63
CA ARG A 119 1.00 10.91 -19.72
C ARG A 119 2.13 10.00 -20.23
N LYS A 120 3.30 10.59 -20.48
CA LYS A 120 4.47 9.85 -20.96
C LYS A 120 5.02 8.87 -19.92
N ALA A 121 4.99 9.21 -18.63
CA ALA A 121 5.36 8.28 -17.56
C ALA A 121 4.42 7.08 -17.51
N LEU A 122 3.10 7.30 -17.53
CA LEU A 122 2.12 6.21 -17.56
C LEU A 122 2.30 5.31 -18.78
N TYR A 123 2.45 5.90 -19.97
CA TYR A 123 2.68 5.14 -21.20
C TYR A 123 3.91 4.23 -21.08
N LEU A 124 5.05 4.78 -20.65
CA LEU A 124 6.29 3.99 -20.57
C LEU A 124 6.21 2.88 -19.51
N ILE A 125 5.52 3.11 -18.39
CA ILE A 125 5.39 2.12 -17.31
C ILE A 125 4.47 0.97 -17.73
N TYR A 126 3.33 1.28 -18.38
CA TYR A 126 2.24 0.31 -18.53
C TYR A 126 2.03 -0.24 -19.94
N PHE A 127 2.54 0.46 -20.97
CA PHE A 127 2.41 0.06 -22.37
C PHE A 127 3.73 -0.35 -23.00
N ALA A 128 4.85 0.12 -22.43
CA ALA A 128 6.18 -0.26 -22.87
C ALA A 128 6.91 -1.15 -21.85
N ASP A 129 6.26 -1.52 -20.74
CA ASP A 129 6.78 -2.38 -19.67
C ASP A 129 8.16 -1.94 -19.11
N LEU A 130 8.45 -0.62 -19.13
CA LEU A 130 9.68 -0.10 -18.54
C LEU A 130 9.56 0.01 -17.03
N SER A 131 10.64 -0.35 -16.34
CA SER A 131 10.79 -0.10 -14.91
C SER A 131 10.84 1.40 -14.60
N LEU A 132 10.48 1.78 -13.37
CA LEU A 132 10.55 3.18 -12.90
C LEU A 132 11.95 3.80 -13.06
N GLU A 133 12.99 2.97 -13.04
CA GLU A 133 14.38 3.42 -13.23
C GLU A 133 14.69 3.74 -14.69
N GLU A 134 14.26 2.89 -15.63
CA GLU A 134 14.38 3.12 -17.07
C GLU A 134 13.55 4.33 -17.52
N VAL A 135 12.33 4.47 -16.98
CA VAL A 135 11.48 5.65 -17.21
C VAL A 135 12.15 6.92 -16.68
N GLY A 136 12.81 6.85 -15.53
CA GLY A 136 13.54 7.98 -14.96
C GLY A 136 14.66 8.44 -15.89
N LYS A 137 15.46 7.51 -16.40
CA LYS A 137 16.50 7.78 -17.40
C LYS A 137 15.90 8.43 -18.66
N ARG A 138 14.78 7.92 -19.15
CA ARG A 138 14.14 8.39 -20.40
C ARG A 138 13.42 9.75 -20.26
N LEU A 139 12.92 10.06 -19.07
CA LEU A 139 12.29 11.35 -18.74
C LEU A 139 13.26 12.36 -18.13
N ASN A 140 14.54 12.00 -18.03
CA ASN A 140 15.59 12.79 -17.39
C ASN A 140 15.20 13.23 -15.95
N CYS A 141 14.75 12.28 -15.14
CA CYS A 141 14.36 12.51 -13.74
C CYS A 141 14.66 11.29 -12.86
N SER A 142 14.61 11.47 -11.53
CA SER A 142 14.89 10.37 -10.61
C SER A 142 13.75 9.33 -10.59
N ARG A 143 14.06 8.08 -10.24
CA ARG A 143 13.08 7.00 -10.01
C ARG A 143 11.94 7.47 -9.08
N GLN A 144 12.29 8.19 -8.01
CA GLN A 144 11.30 8.72 -7.07
C GLN A 144 10.42 9.82 -7.70
N ALA A 145 10.96 10.62 -8.62
CA ALA A 145 10.17 11.59 -9.38
C ALA A 145 9.18 10.89 -10.32
N VAL A 146 9.58 9.79 -10.97
CA VAL A 146 8.68 8.96 -11.79
C VAL A 146 7.57 8.36 -10.94
N TYR A 147 7.89 7.79 -9.77
CA TYR A 147 6.88 7.28 -8.84
C TYR A 147 5.84 8.35 -8.50
N ARG A 148 6.29 9.57 -8.13
CA ARG A 148 5.37 10.68 -7.82
C ARG A 148 4.54 11.12 -9.02
N LEU A 149 5.11 11.11 -10.24
CA LEU A 149 4.38 11.43 -11.47
C LEU A 149 3.27 10.41 -11.71
N LYS A 150 3.60 9.12 -11.60
CA LYS A 150 2.65 8.00 -11.69
C LYS A 150 1.52 8.16 -10.66
N SER A 151 1.85 8.25 -9.37
CA SER A 151 0.85 8.33 -8.30
C SER A 151 -0.10 9.52 -8.47
N ARG A 152 0.44 10.70 -8.81
CA ARG A 152 -0.41 11.89 -9.06
C ARG A 152 -1.28 11.75 -10.30
N ALA A 153 -0.79 11.09 -11.34
CA ALA A 153 -1.57 10.87 -12.55
C ALA A 153 -2.74 9.92 -12.27
N LEU A 154 -2.50 8.84 -11.53
CA LEU A 154 -3.54 7.87 -11.15
C LEU A 154 -4.59 8.46 -10.22
N ILE A 155 -4.22 9.32 -9.26
CA ILE A 155 -5.17 10.04 -8.42
C ILE A 155 -6.11 10.89 -9.27
N LYS A 156 -5.55 11.69 -10.21
CA LYS A 156 -6.36 12.50 -11.13
C LYS A 156 -7.30 11.65 -11.98
N LEU A 157 -6.80 10.54 -12.53
CA LEU A 157 -7.61 9.62 -13.31
C LEU A 157 -8.75 9.04 -12.47
N ARG A 158 -8.46 8.60 -11.23
CA ARG A 158 -9.47 8.07 -10.31
C ARG A 158 -10.58 9.08 -10.02
N GLU A 159 -10.23 10.34 -9.75
CA GLU A 159 -11.21 11.39 -9.47
C GLU A 159 -12.19 11.57 -10.64
N ILE A 160 -11.68 11.58 -11.87
CA ILE A 160 -12.50 11.76 -13.07
C ILE A 160 -13.39 10.54 -13.32
N LEU A 161 -12.86 9.33 -13.11
CA LEU A 161 -13.63 8.11 -13.30
C LEU A 161 -14.77 7.98 -12.29
N LEU A 162 -14.56 8.42 -11.05
CA LEU A 162 -15.62 8.45 -10.04
C LEU A 162 -16.71 9.48 -10.38
N GLN A 163 -16.36 10.62 -10.97
CA GLN A 163 -17.34 11.64 -11.42
C GLN A 163 -18.24 11.19 -12.56
N LYS A 164 -17.95 10.06 -13.22
CA LYS A 164 -18.73 9.54 -14.35
C LYS A 164 -19.68 8.40 -13.97
N VAL A 165 -19.63 7.93 -12.72
CA VAL A 165 -20.43 6.79 -12.22
C VAL A 165 -21.74 7.25 -11.55
N ASP A 166 -21.93 8.57 -11.37
CA ASP A 166 -23.19 9.22 -10.97
C ASP A 166 -23.92 9.81 -12.19
#